data_AF-A0A0F8XV63-F1
#
_entry.id   AF-A0A0F8XV63-F1
#
_cell.length_a   1.000
_cell.length_b   1.000
_cell.length_c   1.000
_cell.angle_alpha   90.00
_cell.angle_beta   90.00
_cell.angle_gamma   90.00
#
_symmetry.space_group_name_H-M   'P 1'
#
loop_
_entity.id
_entity.type
_entity.pdbx_description
1 polymer ?
#
loop_
_entity_poly.entity_id
_entity_poly.type
_entity_poly.pdbx_seq_one_letter_code
_entity_poly.pdbx_strand_id
1 'polypeptide(L)'
;MGLYVDLSQSDKDILAAWERNLRGWINGIISRGTVEARALKASLDASNGAGDILDALNAGEVVPNSSGIAGAQDLTKEEWSTLRTVGLNAYLTTYDTVAVREVAAKAAGPTAGLD
;
A
#
# COMPACT_ATOMS: atom_id res chain seq x y z
N MET A 1 -20.84 30.75 7.00
CA MET A 1 -20.53 29.30 6.91
C MET A 1 -21.49 28.62 7.86
N GLY A 2 -22.44 27.82 7.37
CA GLY A 2 -23.41 27.12 8.25
C GLY A 2 -22.70 26.03 9.06
N LEU A 3 -23.10 25.86 10.32
CA LEU A 3 -22.56 24.82 11.19
C LEU A 3 -23.28 23.49 10.91
N TYR A 4 -22.67 22.35 11.26
CA TYR A 4 -23.29 21.02 11.09
C TYR A 4 -24.69 20.93 11.72
N VAL A 5 -24.90 21.63 12.84
CA VAL A 5 -26.19 21.69 13.54
C VAL A 5 -27.29 22.33 12.68
N ASP A 6 -26.91 23.25 11.79
CA ASP A 6 -27.81 24.00 10.91
C ASP A 6 -28.20 23.21 9.65
N LEU A 7 -27.57 22.05 9.41
CA LEU A 7 -27.92 21.18 8.30
C LEU A 7 -29.30 20.53 8.52
N SER A 8 -30.06 20.40 7.43
CA SER A 8 -31.26 19.58 7.41
C SER A 8 -30.91 18.13 7.72
N GLN A 9 -31.87 17.34 8.19
CA GLN A 9 -31.62 15.91 8.45
C GLN A 9 -31.18 15.18 7.17
N SER A 10 -31.77 15.51 6.01
CA SER A 10 -31.39 14.95 4.72
C SER A 10 -29.92 15.24 4.36
N ASP A 11 -29.43 16.45 4.62
CA ASP A 11 -28.03 16.79 4.35
C ASP A 11 -27.07 16.08 5.32
N LYS A 12 -27.48 15.92 6.58
CA LYS A 12 -26.73 15.13 7.57
C LYS A 12 -26.63 13.68 7.14
N ASP A 13 -27.70 13.10 6.58
CA ASP A 13 -27.71 11.72 6.11
C ASP A 13 -26.80 11.52 4.87
N ILE A 14 -26.82 12.46 3.92
CA ILE A 14 -25.92 12.47 2.77
C ILE A 14 -24.45 12.56 3.21
N LEU A 15 -24.15 13.48 4.14
CA LEU A 15 -22.81 13.67 4.68
C LEU A 15 -22.32 12.41 5.41
N ALA A 16 -23.17 11.78 6.23
CA ALA A 16 -22.85 10.53 6.91
C ALA A 16 -22.57 9.38 5.92
N ALA A 17 -23.36 9.28 4.84
CA ALA A 17 -23.14 8.27 3.80
C ALA A 17 -21.81 8.51 3.06
N TRP A 18 -21.49 9.77 2.74
CA TRP A 18 -20.22 10.14 2.13
C TRP A 18 -19.03 9.83 3.06
N GLU A 19 -19.10 10.20 4.34
CA GLU A 19 -18.05 9.91 5.32
C GLU A 19 -17.81 8.41 5.48
N ARG A 20 -18.88 7.61 5.54
CA ARG A 20 -18.78 6.15 5.58
C ARG A 20 -18.05 5.59 4.36
N ASN A 21 -18.41 6.06 3.16
CA ASN A 21 -17.78 5.61 1.92
C ASN A 21 -16.31 6.03 1.86
N LEU A 22 -15.98 7.26 2.26
CA LEU A 22 -14.62 7.76 2.32
C LEU A 22 -13.77 6.95 3.30
N ARG A 23 -14.27 6.69 4.50
CA ARG A 23 -13.60 5.86 5.52
C ARG A 23 -13.37 4.44 5.00
N GLY A 24 -14.38 3.83 4.37
CA GLY A 24 -14.26 2.52 3.74
C GLY A 24 -13.18 2.47 2.65
N TRP A 25 -13.16 3.48 1.77
CA TRP A 25 -12.17 3.59 0.70
C TRP A 25 -10.74 3.74 1.24
N ILE A 26 -10.51 4.61 2.23
CA ILE A 26 -9.20 4.83 2.86
C ILE A 26 -8.67 3.53 3.48
N ASN A 27 -9.50 2.79 4.22
CA ASN A 27 -9.06 1.52 4.80
C ASN A 27 -8.76 0.46 3.74
N GLY A 28 -9.54 0.43 2.65
CA GLY A 28 -9.28 -0.48 1.54
C GLY A 28 -7.89 -0.26 0.93
N ILE A 29 -7.50 1.01 0.72
CA ILE A 29 -6.17 1.35 0.18
C ILE A 29 -5.07 1.00 1.17
N ILE A 30 -5.19 1.44 2.43
CA ILE A 30 -4.15 1.23 3.44
C ILE A 30 -3.96 -0.27 3.70
N SER A 31 -5.06 -1.00 3.90
CA SER A 31 -5.00 -2.43 4.19
C SER A 31 -4.42 -3.22 3.03
N ARG A 32 -4.80 -2.93 1.77
CA ARG A 32 -4.23 -3.64 0.61
C ARG A 32 -2.76 -3.28 0.42
N GLY A 33 -2.44 -1.99 0.36
CA GLY A 33 -1.08 -1.53 0.09
C GLY A 33 -0.07 -1.95 1.16
N THR A 34 -0.41 -1.85 2.44
CA THR A 34 0.51 -2.24 3.53
C THR A 34 0.64 -3.75 3.66
N VAL A 35 -0.44 -4.52 3.50
CA VAL A 35 -0.38 -5.99 3.55
C VAL A 35 0.43 -6.53 2.37
N GLU A 36 0.18 -6.04 1.15
CA GLU A 36 0.96 -6.40 -0.03
C GLU A 36 2.43 -6.03 0.11
N ALA A 37 2.75 -4.83 0.62
CA ALA A 37 4.13 -4.41 0.87
C ALA A 37 4.82 -5.28 1.92
N ARG A 38 4.15 -5.66 3.02
CA ARG A 38 4.70 -6.58 4.02
C ARG A 38 4.89 -7.98 3.46
N ALA A 39 3.93 -8.50 2.68
CA ALA A 39 4.05 -9.79 2.03
C ALA A 39 5.20 -9.82 1.02
N LEU A 40 5.36 -8.75 0.24
CA LEU A 40 6.49 -8.56 -0.65
C LEU A 40 7.81 -8.53 0.12
N LYS A 41 7.88 -7.77 1.23
CA LYS A 41 9.07 -7.75 2.08
C LYS A 41 9.38 -9.11 2.68
N ALA A 42 8.38 -9.84 3.18
CA ALA A 42 8.56 -11.18 3.73
C ALA A 42 9.04 -12.17 2.66
N SER A 43 8.51 -12.08 1.43
CA SER A 43 8.97 -12.88 0.28
C SER A 43 10.43 -12.59 -0.08
N LEU A 44 10.81 -11.30 -0.04
CA LEU A 44 12.20 -10.88 -0.21
C LEU A 44 13.08 -11.43 0.93
N ASP A 45 12.70 -11.25 2.19
CA ASP A 45 13.52 -11.70 3.32
C ASP A 45 13.65 -13.24 3.37
N ALA A 46 12.59 -13.98 3.02
CA ALA A 46 12.57 -15.44 3.04
C ALA A 46 13.34 -16.11 1.88
N SER A 47 13.48 -15.43 0.75
CA SER A 47 14.13 -15.99 -0.45
C SER A 47 15.55 -15.47 -0.66
N ASN A 48 16.08 -14.62 0.24
CA ASN A 48 17.31 -13.82 0.03
C ASN A 48 17.16 -12.73 -1.06
N GLY A 49 15.93 -12.21 -1.21
CA GLY A 49 15.39 -11.59 -2.41
C GLY A 49 15.28 -12.64 -3.50
N ALA A 50 14.93 -12.31 -4.74
CA ALA A 50 15.35 -13.17 -5.85
C ALA A 50 16.89 -13.17 -6.03
N GLY A 51 17.69 -13.08 -4.95
CA GLY A 51 19.13 -12.85 -4.93
C GLY A 51 19.89 -13.91 -5.72
N ASP A 52 19.58 -15.17 -5.48
CA ASP A 52 20.19 -16.30 -6.19
C ASP A 52 19.80 -16.34 -7.68
N ILE A 53 18.62 -15.81 -8.03
CA ILE A 53 18.13 -15.70 -9.42
C ILE A 53 18.75 -14.48 -10.12
N LEU A 54 18.94 -13.36 -9.42
CA LEU A 54 19.65 -12.17 -9.88
C LEU A 54 21.15 -12.45 -10.03
N ASP A 55 21.72 -13.29 -9.17
CA ASP A 55 23.10 -13.76 -9.29
C ASP A 55 23.28 -14.72 -10.47
N ALA A 56 22.27 -15.52 -10.80
CA ALA A 56 22.23 -16.30 -12.04
C ALA A 56 22.02 -15.44 -13.30
N LEU A 57 21.28 -14.33 -13.19
CA LEU A 57 21.10 -13.34 -14.27
C LEU A 57 22.31 -12.40 -14.43
N ASN A 58 23.17 -12.25 -13.43
CA ASN A 58 24.42 -11.45 -13.46
C ASN A 58 25.44 -11.91 -14.53
N ALA A 59 25.12 -12.90 -15.36
CA ALA A 59 25.82 -13.18 -16.61
C ALA A 59 25.45 -12.19 -17.76
N GLY A 60 24.45 -11.32 -17.59
CA GLY A 60 24.05 -10.24 -18.51
C GLY A 60 23.16 -9.16 -17.84
N GLU A 61 23.65 -7.93 -17.79
CA GLU A 61 23.36 -6.85 -16.81
C GLU A 61 21.93 -6.25 -16.74
N VAL A 62 20.97 -6.73 -17.53
CA VAL A 62 19.62 -6.16 -17.64
C VAL A 62 18.56 -7.13 -17.12
N VAL A 63 17.62 -6.64 -16.31
CA VAL A 63 16.45 -7.40 -15.86
C VAL A 63 15.30 -7.13 -16.84
N PRO A 64 14.95 -8.09 -17.72
CA PRO A 64 13.93 -7.87 -18.72
C PRO A 64 12.54 -7.79 -18.09
N ASN A 65 11.66 -6.96 -18.65
CA ASN A 65 10.25 -6.91 -18.30
C ASN A 65 9.54 -8.21 -18.74
N SER A 66 9.57 -9.19 -17.86
CA SER A 66 8.89 -10.48 -17.99
C SER A 66 7.54 -10.52 -17.25
N SER A 67 7.14 -9.39 -16.65
CA SER A 67 5.94 -9.30 -15.79
C SER A 67 4.62 -9.36 -16.56
N GLY A 68 4.65 -9.20 -17.89
CA GLY A 68 3.44 -9.07 -18.72
C GLY A 68 2.72 -7.74 -18.55
N ILE A 69 3.30 -6.79 -17.81
CA ILE A 69 2.75 -5.44 -17.66
C ILE A 69 3.06 -4.64 -18.93
N ALA A 70 2.01 -4.31 -19.68
CA ALA A 70 2.12 -3.52 -20.90
C ALA A 70 2.72 -2.13 -20.60
N GLY A 71 3.74 -1.75 -21.37
CA GLY A 71 4.41 -0.45 -21.25
C GLY A 71 5.47 -0.36 -20.13
N ALA A 72 5.63 -1.39 -19.30
CA ALA A 72 6.78 -1.44 -18.38
C ALA A 72 8.07 -1.66 -19.17
N GLN A 73 9.14 -0.99 -18.74
CA GLN A 73 10.46 -1.06 -19.35
C GLN A 73 11.36 -2.04 -18.60
N ASP A 74 12.38 -2.51 -19.28
CA ASP A 74 13.47 -3.25 -18.65
C ASP A 74 14.17 -2.36 -17.62
N LEU A 75 14.65 -2.98 -16.55
CA LEU A 75 15.33 -2.28 -15.47
C LEU A 75 16.80 -2.71 -15.43
N THR A 76 17.68 -1.76 -15.20
CA THR A 76 19.05 -2.07 -14.79
C THR A 76 19.05 -2.68 -13.38
N LYS A 77 20.16 -3.34 -13.03
CA LYS A 77 20.36 -3.89 -11.69
C LYS A 77 20.26 -2.82 -10.61
N GLU A 78 20.85 -1.65 -10.83
CA GLU A 78 20.81 -0.53 -9.90
C GLU A 78 19.38 -0.02 -9.68
N GLU A 79 18.60 0.13 -10.75
CA GLU A 79 17.20 0.58 -10.67
C GLU A 79 16.33 -0.47 -9.96
N TRP A 80 16.50 -1.74 -10.27
CA TRP A 80 15.81 -2.83 -9.58
C TRP A 80 16.17 -2.88 -8.09
N SER A 81 17.45 -2.78 -7.75
CA SER A 81 17.93 -2.73 -6.37
C SER A 81 17.37 -1.52 -5.62
N THR A 82 17.30 -0.36 -6.28
CA THR A 82 16.70 0.87 -5.75
C THR A 82 15.22 0.68 -5.45
N LEU A 83 14.43 0.15 -6.40
CA LEU A 83 13.01 -0.11 -6.18
C LEU A 83 12.77 -1.12 -5.05
N ARG A 84 13.48 -2.25 -5.08
CA ARG A 84 13.33 -3.36 -4.14
C ARG A 84 13.76 -2.98 -2.73
N THR A 85 14.87 -2.29 -2.58
CA THR A 85 15.53 -2.12 -1.29
C THR A 85 15.29 -0.73 -0.73
N VAL A 86 15.35 0.32 -1.56
CA VAL A 86 15.12 1.69 -1.10
C VAL A 86 13.64 2.00 -1.13
N GLY A 87 12.96 1.76 -2.26
CA GLY A 87 11.55 2.08 -2.46
C GLY A 87 10.63 1.36 -1.47
N LEU A 88 10.74 0.03 -1.38
CA LEU A 88 9.91 -0.76 -0.46
C LEU A 88 10.17 -0.43 1.02
N ASN A 89 11.43 -0.28 1.43
CA ASN A 89 11.75 0.04 2.82
C ASN A 89 11.33 1.48 3.16
N ALA A 90 11.48 2.44 2.25
CA ALA A 90 10.98 3.81 2.43
C ALA A 90 9.45 3.84 2.53
N TYR A 91 8.75 3.06 1.69
CA TYR A 91 7.29 2.92 1.77
C TYR A 91 6.86 2.35 3.13
N LEU A 92 7.46 1.24 3.57
CA LEU A 92 7.11 0.61 4.85
C LEU A 92 7.45 1.51 6.04
N THR A 93 8.59 2.20 6.03
CA THR A 93 8.95 3.13 7.12
C THR A 93 8.05 4.37 7.18
N THR A 94 7.50 4.80 6.04
CA THR A 94 6.61 5.97 5.99
C THR A 94 5.17 5.60 6.32
N TYR A 95 4.66 4.52 5.73
CA TYR A 95 3.23 4.19 5.72
C TYR A 95 2.87 2.98 6.59
N ASP A 96 3.84 2.15 6.97
CA ASP A 96 3.62 0.98 7.81
C ASP A 96 4.07 1.20 9.27
N THR A 97 3.77 2.39 9.81
CA THR A 97 4.11 2.77 11.20
C THR A 97 2.94 2.51 12.15
N VAL A 98 3.24 2.44 13.46
CA VAL A 98 2.21 2.34 14.50
C VAL A 98 1.21 3.50 14.40
N ALA A 99 1.69 4.74 14.27
CA ALA A 99 0.83 5.91 14.16
C ALA A 99 -0.12 5.86 12.95
N VAL A 100 0.36 5.44 11.78
CA VAL A 100 -0.50 5.29 10.58
C VAL A 100 -1.52 4.17 10.78
N ARG A 101 -1.12 3.04 11.39
CA ARG A 101 -2.04 1.95 11.72
C ARG A 101 -3.10 2.37 12.73
N GLU A 102 -2.75 3.17 13.74
CA GLU A 102 -3.69 3.72 14.72
C GLU A 102 -4.70 4.68 14.08
N VAL A 103 -4.24 5.58 13.20
CA VAL A 103 -5.12 6.48 12.44
C VAL A 103 -6.04 5.70 11.51
N ALA A 104 -5.53 4.65 10.84
CA ALA A 104 -6.34 3.77 10.00
C ALA A 104 -7.39 3.01 10.82
N ALA A 105 -7.01 2.42 11.95
CA ALA A 105 -7.95 1.76 12.86
C ALA A 105 -9.04 2.72 13.37
N LYS A 106 -8.66 3.96 13.70
CA LYS A 106 -9.62 5.02 14.08
C LYS A 106 -10.51 5.44 12.91
N ALA A 107 -9.97 5.50 11.69
CA ALA A 107 -10.71 5.85 10.49
C ALA A 107 -11.74 4.77 10.12
N ALA A 108 -11.40 3.49 10.31
CA ALA A 108 -12.30 2.33 10.16
C ALA A 108 -13.52 2.36 11.06
N GLY A 109 -13.44 3.08 12.18
CA GLY A 109 -14.48 3.01 13.19
C GLY A 109 -14.52 1.63 13.85
N PRO A 110 -15.50 1.36 14.71
CA PRO A 110 -15.72 0.01 15.21
C PRO A 110 -15.93 -0.90 14.00
N THR A 111 -15.07 -1.90 13.83
CA THR A 111 -15.27 -3.00 12.89
C THR A 111 -16.72 -3.41 13.00
N ALA A 112 -17.50 -3.25 11.93
CA ALA A 112 -18.87 -3.69 11.91
C ALA A 112 -18.87 -5.23 12.08
N GLY A 113 -19.01 -5.69 13.33
CA GLY A 113 -19.24 -7.08 13.72
C GLY A 113 -18.36 -8.12 13.02
N LEU A 114 -17.06 -8.09 13.27
CA LEU A 114 -16.20 -9.26 13.02
C LEU A 114 -15.76 -9.81 14.37
N ASP A 115 -16.76 -10.22 15.13
CA ASP A 115 -16.72 -11.08 16.31
C ASP A 115 -17.51 -12.36 15.97
#